data_AF-A0A2T5C448-F1
#
_entry.id   AF-A0A2T5C448-F1
#
_cell.length_a   1.000
_cell.length_b   1.000
_cell.length_c   1.000
_cell.angle_alpha   90.00
_cell.angle_beta   90.00
_cell.angle_gamma   90.00
#
_symmetry.space_group_name_H-M   'P 1'
#
loop_
_entity.id
_entity.type
_entity.pdbx_description
1 polymer ?
#
loop_
_entity_poly.entity_id
_entity_poly.type
_entity_poly.pdbx_seq_one_letter_code
_entity_poly.pdbx_strand_id
1 'polypeptide(L)'
;MKFIPVVAVSLFISLLWSCQLKMAPEREGVSDSVEQSAINLGGILAEQTDRLSSDKSLCPEATGNAVGSLRPLTDRLQQLKQAGVSTPPDDFMATWREKQHAVLANFEVLDENTLASWRRLNAELLRYFGAVCFADELERIFYNSRYADVVNDSSLKSTCYTRRYDRIYVNLYTSSTFDFVHTTGGNVRLIQETAYPNEGKISIKFELDDKRYVDLFIRIPEWAQTASVTGKGVKYPVYPGEYTEIASKWKTGDQVEVLLGMKPQIIGRANDRWGFSFGPLLLTYQADSLPRHTGTNNPLAQLQMVSPPGKMPTFTYAGIPEHTLVLQPFYAESNGEKRTVWIK
;
A
#
# COMPACT_ATOMS: atom_id res chain seq x y z
N MET A 1 72.68 9.41 47.48
CA MET A 1 71.34 9.40 48.12
C MET A 1 70.38 10.13 47.18
N LYS A 2 69.26 9.62 46.68
CA LYS A 2 68.62 8.30 46.67
C LYS A 2 67.66 8.35 45.45
N PHE A 3 67.61 7.27 44.68
CA PHE A 3 66.67 6.97 43.58
C PHE A 3 65.21 6.82 44.05
N ILE A 4 64.25 6.78 43.09
CA ILE A 4 62.95 5.99 43.02
C ILE A 4 61.80 6.82 42.34
N PRO A 5 60.86 6.26 41.53
CA PRO A 5 60.98 6.24 40.06
C PRO A 5 59.68 6.61 39.29
N VAL A 6 59.73 6.39 37.97
CA VAL A 6 58.65 6.28 36.98
C VAL A 6 57.53 5.31 37.42
N VAL A 7 56.27 5.60 37.07
CA VAL A 7 55.24 4.71 36.46
C VAL A 7 53.81 5.22 36.76
N ALA A 8 52.96 5.16 35.73
CA ALA A 8 51.49 5.24 35.76
C ALA A 8 50.79 6.60 35.56
N VAL A 9 50.93 7.20 34.36
CA VAL A 9 49.81 7.93 33.73
C VAL A 9 49.81 7.71 32.21
N SER A 10 49.70 6.45 31.76
CA SER A 10 49.47 6.11 30.33
C SER A 10 48.26 5.21 30.11
N LEU A 11 47.32 5.16 31.06
CA LEU A 11 46.13 4.30 30.97
C LEU A 11 44.79 5.04 31.05
N PHE A 12 44.79 6.38 30.99
CA PHE A 12 43.55 7.17 31.06
C PHE A 12 43.19 7.94 29.78
N ILE A 13 43.94 7.75 28.68
CA ILE A 13 43.64 8.38 27.39
C ILE A 13 43.18 7.35 26.33
N SER A 14 43.30 6.04 26.59
CA SER A 14 42.88 4.97 25.68
C SER A 14 41.43 4.50 25.86
N LEU A 15 40.68 5.04 26.81
CA LEU A 15 39.27 4.67 27.07
C LEU A 15 38.24 5.69 26.57
N LEU A 16 38.66 6.85 26.06
CA LEU A 16 37.78 7.85 25.45
C LEU A 16 37.76 7.78 23.91
N TRP A 17 38.42 6.79 23.32
CA TRP A 17 38.48 6.56 21.87
C TRP A 17 37.70 5.33 21.38
N SER A 18 36.89 4.72 22.24
CA SER A 18 36.09 3.53 21.90
C SER A 18 34.58 3.76 21.94
N CYS A 19 34.13 5.00 22.18
CA CYS A 19 32.71 5.36 22.21
C CYS A 19 32.39 6.46 21.19
N GLN A 20 32.81 6.24 19.95
CA GLN A 20 32.18 6.84 18.78
C GLN A 20 31.65 5.71 17.90
N LEU A 21 30.64 4.99 18.40
CA LEU A 21 29.60 4.50 17.51
C LEU A 21 29.01 5.76 16.87
N LYS A 22 29.58 6.16 15.72
CA LYS A 22 28.88 6.96 14.74
C LYS A 22 27.67 6.13 14.33
N MET A 23 26.61 6.18 15.13
CA MET A 23 25.27 5.90 14.61
C MET A 23 25.08 6.97 13.55
N ALA A 24 25.28 6.58 12.29
CA ALA A 24 24.81 7.40 11.18
C ALA A 24 23.35 7.75 11.50
N PRO A 25 22.92 9.01 11.27
CA PRO A 25 21.53 9.38 11.50
C PRO A 25 20.64 8.33 10.84
N GLU A 26 19.77 7.74 11.66
CA GLU A 26 18.96 6.60 11.26
C GLU A 26 18.06 7.06 10.12
N ARG A 27 18.15 6.41 8.95
CA ARG A 27 17.34 6.80 7.79
C ARG A 27 15.87 6.51 8.09
N GLU A 28 15.06 7.55 8.25
CA GLU A 28 13.60 7.47 8.22
C GLU A 28 13.14 6.88 6.87
N GLY A 29 12.09 6.05 6.90
CA GLY A 29 11.48 5.48 5.69
C GLY A 29 12.06 4.15 5.17
N VAL A 30 13.19 3.65 5.69
CA VAL A 30 13.70 2.34 5.26
C VAL A 30 13.08 1.21 6.09
N SER A 31 12.52 0.20 5.41
CA SER A 31 11.97 -1.01 6.04
C SER A 31 12.29 -2.27 5.23
N ASP A 32 12.39 -3.40 5.92
CA ASP A 32 12.69 -4.70 5.32
C ASP A 32 11.41 -5.52 5.12
N SER A 33 11.47 -6.48 4.20
CA SER A 33 10.42 -7.49 4.07
C SER A 33 10.42 -8.41 5.27
N VAL A 34 9.23 -8.79 5.71
CA VAL A 34 9.03 -9.80 6.76
C VAL A 34 9.06 -11.20 6.16
N GLU A 35 9.44 -12.20 6.96
CA GLU A 35 9.31 -13.61 6.59
C GLU A 35 7.86 -13.96 6.23
N GLN A 36 7.63 -14.65 5.13
CA GLN A 36 6.27 -14.91 4.65
C GLN A 36 5.48 -15.85 5.58
N SER A 37 6.16 -16.77 6.26
CA SER A 37 5.55 -17.70 7.22
C SER A 37 4.97 -16.98 8.44
N ALA A 38 5.49 -15.78 8.76
CA ALA A 38 5.03 -14.95 9.86
C ALA A 38 3.70 -14.24 9.58
N ILE A 39 3.22 -14.27 8.33
CA ILE A 39 2.01 -13.55 7.92
C ILE A 39 0.96 -14.53 7.40
N ASN A 40 -0.24 -14.48 7.98
CA ASN A 40 -1.43 -15.11 7.43
C ASN A 40 -2.34 -14.02 6.87
N LEU A 41 -2.87 -14.22 5.67
CA LEU A 41 -3.78 -13.30 5.00
C LEU A 41 -5.18 -13.91 4.94
N GLY A 42 -6.18 -13.05 4.94
CA GLY A 42 -7.59 -13.36 4.77
C GLY A 42 -8.33 -12.17 4.15
N GLY A 43 -9.64 -12.34 3.93
CA GLY A 43 -10.47 -11.35 3.25
C GLY A 43 -10.24 -11.34 1.73
N ILE A 44 -10.66 -10.25 1.08
CA ILE A 44 -10.78 -10.18 -0.38
C ILE A 44 -9.47 -10.48 -1.12
N LEU A 45 -8.31 -9.98 -0.65
CA LEU A 45 -7.03 -10.23 -1.34
C LEU A 45 -6.59 -11.70 -1.28
N ALA A 46 -6.89 -12.40 -0.18
CA ALA A 46 -6.61 -13.83 -0.06
C ALA A 46 -7.54 -14.65 -0.98
N GLU A 47 -8.85 -14.33 -0.96
CA GLU A 47 -9.84 -14.95 -1.84
C GLU A 47 -9.51 -14.75 -3.33
N GLN A 48 -9.01 -13.56 -3.70
CA GLN A 48 -8.55 -13.27 -5.05
C GLN A 48 -7.34 -14.11 -5.44
N THR A 49 -6.37 -14.29 -4.54
CA THR A 49 -5.19 -15.12 -4.80
C THR A 49 -5.59 -16.55 -5.11
N ASP A 50 -6.49 -17.13 -4.30
CA ASP A 50 -7.03 -18.47 -4.54
C ASP A 50 -7.74 -18.56 -5.89
N ARG A 51 -8.63 -17.59 -6.18
CA ARG A 51 -9.37 -17.54 -7.45
C ARG A 51 -8.45 -17.49 -8.67
N LEU A 52 -7.48 -16.56 -8.67
CA LEU A 52 -6.55 -16.37 -9.79
C LEU A 52 -5.62 -17.57 -10.00
N SER A 53 -5.26 -18.26 -8.92
CA SER A 53 -4.48 -19.50 -9.03
C SER A 53 -5.27 -20.65 -9.66
N SER A 54 -6.59 -20.68 -9.44
CA SER A 54 -7.48 -21.76 -9.87
C SER A 54 -7.99 -21.62 -11.31
N ASP A 55 -8.16 -20.38 -11.80
CA ASP A 55 -8.76 -20.10 -13.11
C ASP A 55 -7.88 -19.17 -13.97
N LYS A 56 -6.99 -19.77 -14.75
CA LYS A 56 -6.13 -19.05 -15.71
C LYS A 56 -6.87 -18.48 -16.92
N SER A 57 -8.15 -18.84 -17.12
CA SER A 57 -8.97 -18.33 -18.23
C SER A 57 -9.44 -16.89 -18.04
N LEU A 58 -9.32 -16.36 -16.81
CA LEU A 58 -9.62 -14.96 -16.46
C LEU A 58 -8.60 -13.95 -17.02
N CYS A 59 -7.54 -14.40 -17.69
CA CYS A 59 -6.50 -13.57 -18.28
C CYS A 59 -6.76 -13.33 -19.78
N PRO A 60 -7.53 -12.30 -20.20
CA PRO A 60 -7.59 -11.89 -21.60
C PRO A 60 -6.21 -11.49 -22.13
N GLU A 61 -6.04 -11.65 -23.45
CA GLU A 61 -4.83 -11.24 -24.16
C GLU A 61 -4.63 -9.72 -24.04
N ALA A 62 -3.55 -9.32 -23.36
CA ALA A 62 -3.14 -7.91 -23.26
C ALA A 62 -2.45 -7.47 -24.56
N THR A 63 -2.67 -6.21 -24.96
CA THR A 63 -2.31 -5.75 -26.31
C THR A 63 -1.32 -4.58 -26.35
N GLY A 64 -0.69 -4.17 -25.25
CA GLY A 64 0.26 -3.05 -25.38
C GLY A 64 1.19 -2.72 -24.20
N ASN A 65 2.38 -2.26 -24.55
CA ASN A 65 3.36 -1.61 -23.67
C ASN A 65 3.11 -0.09 -23.61
N ALA A 66 1.91 0.31 -23.18
CA ALA A 66 1.51 1.73 -23.16
C ALA A 66 2.29 2.57 -22.12
N VAL A 67 2.93 1.91 -21.16
CA VAL A 67 3.73 2.54 -20.08
C VAL A 67 5.16 2.87 -20.55
N GLY A 68 5.62 2.22 -21.63
CA GLY A 68 6.99 2.27 -22.08
C GLY A 68 7.96 1.58 -21.12
N SER A 69 9.26 1.76 -21.33
CA SER A 69 10.27 1.11 -20.49
C SER A 69 10.31 1.67 -19.07
N LEU A 70 10.29 0.78 -18.07
CA LEU A 70 10.52 1.11 -16.66
C LEU A 70 12.01 1.15 -16.30
N ARG A 71 12.90 0.68 -17.20
CA ARG A 71 14.34 0.59 -16.96
C ARG A 71 14.98 1.90 -16.50
N PRO A 72 14.65 3.09 -17.06
CA PRO A 72 15.23 4.35 -16.60
C PRO A 72 14.96 4.63 -15.11
N LEU A 73 13.75 4.32 -14.62
CA LEU A 73 13.41 4.48 -13.20
C LEU A 73 14.17 3.47 -12.33
N THR A 74 14.26 2.22 -12.77
CA THR A 74 14.99 1.17 -12.04
C THR A 74 16.48 1.49 -11.95
N ASP A 75 17.11 1.90 -13.06
CA ASP A 75 18.53 2.27 -13.11
C ASP A 75 18.80 3.49 -12.22
N ARG A 76 17.91 4.50 -12.27
CA ARG A 76 17.98 5.68 -11.41
C ARG A 76 17.83 5.31 -9.92
N LEU A 77 16.92 4.41 -9.57
CA LEU A 77 16.79 3.91 -8.20
C LEU A 77 18.09 3.27 -7.71
N GLN A 78 18.76 2.45 -8.53
CA GLN A 78 20.05 1.85 -8.14
C GLN A 78 21.14 2.92 -7.91
N GLN A 79 21.20 3.96 -8.76
CA GLN A 79 22.12 5.08 -8.56
C GLN A 79 21.84 5.82 -7.23
N LEU A 80 20.57 6.10 -6.93
CA LEU A 80 20.17 6.77 -5.68
C LEU A 80 20.53 5.91 -4.46
N LYS A 81 20.35 4.59 -4.55
CA LYS A 81 20.76 3.62 -3.52
C LYS A 81 22.26 3.66 -3.27
N GLN A 82 23.07 3.67 -4.32
CA GLN A 82 24.52 3.77 -4.24
C GLN A 82 24.98 5.11 -3.66
N ALA A 83 24.30 6.21 -4.01
CA ALA A 83 24.56 7.54 -3.47
C ALA A 83 24.04 7.73 -2.03
N GLY A 84 23.26 6.78 -1.51
CA GLY A 84 22.74 6.83 -0.15
C GLY A 84 21.64 7.88 0.06
N VAL A 85 20.91 8.24 -1.00
CA VAL A 85 19.84 9.23 -0.97
C VAL A 85 18.62 8.66 -0.22
N SER A 86 18.23 9.27 0.90
CA SER A 86 17.16 8.76 1.77
C SER A 86 15.75 9.17 1.36
N THR A 87 15.59 10.24 0.59
CA THR A 87 14.29 10.74 0.12
C THR A 87 14.26 10.80 -1.40
N PRO A 88 13.15 10.46 -2.05
CA PRO A 88 13.10 10.44 -3.50
C PRO A 88 13.20 11.87 -4.04
N PRO A 89 14.15 12.18 -4.94
CA PRO A 89 14.26 13.50 -5.56
C PRO A 89 13.02 13.87 -6.39
N ASP A 90 12.74 15.17 -6.54
CA ASP A 90 11.58 15.67 -7.28
C ASP A 90 11.57 15.22 -8.75
N ASP A 91 12.73 15.18 -9.42
CA ASP A 91 12.86 14.71 -10.80
C ASP A 91 12.51 13.22 -10.93
N PHE A 92 12.93 12.42 -9.94
CA PHE A 92 12.57 11.00 -9.86
C PHE A 92 11.07 10.84 -9.66
N MET A 93 10.48 11.60 -8.74
CA MET A 93 9.04 11.55 -8.45
C MET A 93 8.20 12.02 -9.63
N ALA A 94 8.63 13.05 -10.37
CA ALA A 94 7.94 13.51 -11.57
C ALA A 94 7.89 12.40 -12.63
N THR A 95 9.02 11.73 -12.86
CA THR A 95 9.10 10.60 -13.81
C THR A 95 8.25 9.41 -13.35
N TRP A 96 8.27 9.09 -12.05
CA TRP A 96 7.44 8.02 -11.48
C TRP A 96 5.94 8.34 -11.63
N ARG A 97 5.53 9.59 -11.36
CA ARG A 97 4.13 10.03 -11.53
C ARG A 97 3.67 9.95 -12.97
N GLU A 98 4.52 10.31 -13.93
CA GLU A 98 4.20 10.13 -15.36
C GLU A 98 3.90 8.66 -15.68
N LYS A 99 4.73 7.73 -15.18
CA LYS A 99 4.50 6.28 -15.34
C LYS A 99 3.26 5.81 -14.62
N GLN A 100 3.01 6.29 -13.40
CA GLN A 100 1.79 5.99 -12.65
C GLN A 100 0.54 6.42 -13.43
N HIS A 101 0.52 7.63 -13.98
CA HIS A 101 -0.58 8.11 -14.81
C HIS A 101 -0.78 7.25 -16.06
N ALA A 102 0.31 6.85 -16.74
CA ALA A 102 0.24 5.97 -17.89
C ALA A 102 -0.28 4.58 -17.53
N VAL A 103 0.12 4.02 -16.38
CA VAL A 103 -0.38 2.73 -15.86
C VAL A 103 -1.88 2.85 -15.58
N LEU A 104 -2.31 3.86 -14.84
CA LEU A 104 -3.72 4.06 -14.50
C LEU A 104 -4.59 4.23 -15.77
N ALA A 105 -4.13 5.03 -16.73
CA ALA A 105 -4.86 5.29 -17.97
C ALA A 105 -5.04 4.04 -18.86
N ASN A 106 -4.15 3.05 -18.72
CA ASN A 106 -4.11 1.86 -19.57
C ASN A 106 -4.31 0.56 -18.80
N PHE A 107 -4.69 0.61 -17.52
CA PHE A 107 -4.65 -0.53 -16.60
C PHE A 107 -5.34 -1.79 -17.15
N GLU A 108 -6.47 -1.64 -17.85
CA GLU A 108 -7.25 -2.72 -18.48
C GLU A 108 -6.56 -3.43 -19.65
N VAL A 109 -5.51 -2.85 -20.23
CA VAL A 109 -4.85 -3.39 -21.43
C VAL A 109 -3.37 -3.70 -21.20
N LEU A 110 -2.86 -3.46 -19.99
CA LEU A 110 -1.49 -3.79 -19.62
C LEU A 110 -1.30 -5.30 -19.54
N ASP A 111 -0.16 -5.76 -20.06
CA ASP A 111 0.26 -7.14 -19.92
C ASP A 111 0.80 -7.46 -18.51
N GLU A 112 0.77 -8.75 -18.19
CA GLU A 112 1.22 -9.28 -16.90
C GLU A 112 2.66 -8.91 -16.57
N ASN A 113 3.58 -8.94 -17.54
CA ASN A 113 4.99 -8.65 -17.32
C ASN A 113 5.23 -7.17 -16.98
N THR A 114 4.55 -6.28 -17.69
CA THR A 114 4.57 -4.84 -17.44
C THR A 114 4.05 -4.54 -16.03
N LEU A 115 2.89 -5.10 -15.68
CA LEU A 115 2.27 -4.87 -14.37
C LEU A 115 3.09 -5.50 -13.22
N ALA A 116 3.63 -6.70 -13.42
CA ALA A 116 4.51 -7.36 -12.44
C ALA A 116 5.82 -6.58 -12.24
N SER A 117 6.37 -5.97 -13.29
CA SER A 117 7.57 -5.13 -13.21
C SER A 117 7.29 -3.82 -12.49
N TRP A 118 6.15 -3.18 -12.78
CA TRP A 118 5.70 -1.98 -12.08
C TRP A 118 5.45 -2.24 -10.58
N ARG A 119 4.80 -3.36 -10.25
CA ARG A 119 4.61 -3.80 -8.87
C ARG A 119 5.94 -4.00 -8.15
N ARG A 120 6.88 -4.74 -8.75
CA ARG A 120 8.21 -4.99 -8.16
C ARG A 120 8.96 -3.69 -7.88
N LEU A 121 8.94 -2.75 -8.84
CA LEU A 121 9.55 -1.43 -8.67
C LEU A 121 8.94 -0.68 -7.47
N ASN A 122 7.61 -0.61 -7.38
CA ASN A 122 6.95 0.06 -6.26
C ASN A 122 7.21 -0.62 -4.91
N ALA A 123 7.30 -1.95 -4.87
CA ALA A 123 7.66 -2.67 -3.65
C ALA A 123 9.10 -2.34 -3.20
N GLU A 124 10.04 -2.19 -4.14
CA GLU A 124 11.39 -1.72 -3.81
C GLU A 124 11.41 -0.25 -3.35
N LEU A 125 10.65 0.62 -4.02
CA LEU A 125 10.54 2.03 -3.67
C LEU A 125 9.93 2.23 -2.28
N LEU A 126 8.87 1.47 -1.96
CA LEU A 126 8.27 1.48 -0.63
C LEU A 126 9.26 1.08 0.45
N ARG A 127 10.01 -0.01 0.25
CA ARG A 127 11.02 -0.45 1.24
C ARG A 127 12.17 0.53 1.38
N TYR A 128 12.55 1.20 0.29
CA TYR A 128 13.72 2.07 0.29
C TYR A 128 13.42 3.49 0.77
N PHE A 129 12.33 4.09 0.31
CA PHE A 129 11.96 5.48 0.62
C PHE A 129 10.85 5.60 1.67
N GLY A 130 10.03 4.56 1.86
CA GLY A 130 8.97 4.57 2.88
C GLY A 130 7.82 5.54 2.60
N ALA A 131 7.66 6.02 1.37
CA ALA A 131 6.59 6.96 1.02
C ALA A 131 5.27 6.21 0.74
N VAL A 132 4.17 6.77 1.24
CA VAL A 132 2.81 6.19 1.13
C VAL A 132 2.38 6.00 -0.32
N CYS A 133 2.75 6.91 -1.23
CA CYS A 133 2.34 6.83 -2.64
C CYS A 133 2.75 5.50 -3.31
N PHE A 134 3.87 4.89 -2.90
CA PHE A 134 4.29 3.59 -3.41
C PHE A 134 3.40 2.46 -2.87
N ALA A 135 2.96 2.54 -1.61
CA ALA A 135 2.00 1.60 -1.04
C ALA A 135 0.60 1.78 -1.64
N ASP A 136 0.16 3.01 -1.90
CA ASP A 136 -1.11 3.30 -2.59
C ASP A 136 -1.12 2.72 -4.00
N GLU A 137 0.01 2.78 -4.71
CA GLU A 137 0.13 2.18 -6.03
C GLU A 137 0.12 0.65 -5.97
N LEU A 138 0.82 0.04 -5.02
CA LEU A 138 0.77 -1.42 -4.80
C LEU A 138 -0.65 -1.89 -4.48
N GLU A 139 -1.34 -1.18 -3.57
CA GLU A 139 -2.72 -1.46 -3.22
C GLU A 139 -3.64 -1.41 -4.44
N ARG A 140 -3.50 -0.39 -5.29
CA ARG A 140 -4.25 -0.27 -6.55
C ARG A 140 -3.96 -1.46 -7.47
N ILE A 141 -2.70 -1.87 -7.62
CA ILE A 141 -2.36 -3.03 -8.45
C ILE A 141 -3.03 -4.29 -7.90
N PHE A 142 -2.95 -4.54 -6.59
CA PHE A 142 -3.48 -5.76 -5.98
C PHE A 142 -4.99 -5.89 -6.10
N TYR A 143 -5.75 -4.82 -5.84
CA TYR A 143 -7.22 -4.89 -5.88
C TYR A 143 -7.80 -4.87 -7.29
N ASN A 144 -7.02 -4.47 -8.30
CA ASN A 144 -7.53 -4.29 -9.66
C ASN A 144 -6.91 -5.24 -10.69
N SER A 145 -5.84 -5.97 -10.36
CA SER A 145 -5.21 -6.92 -11.28
C SER A 145 -5.99 -8.23 -11.42
N ARG A 146 -5.83 -8.85 -12.59
CA ARG A 146 -6.37 -10.18 -12.95
C ARG A 146 -5.30 -11.26 -13.09
N TYR A 147 -4.04 -10.92 -12.81
CA TYR A 147 -2.90 -11.77 -13.10
C TYR A 147 -2.35 -12.41 -11.83
N ALA A 148 -2.25 -13.74 -11.82
CA ALA A 148 -1.76 -14.51 -10.67
C ALA A 148 -0.28 -14.19 -10.33
N ASP A 149 0.56 -13.88 -11.32
CA ASP A 149 1.97 -13.53 -11.03
C ASP A 149 2.10 -12.10 -10.46
N VAL A 150 1.05 -11.29 -10.64
CA VAL A 150 0.95 -9.95 -10.06
C VAL A 150 0.38 -10.00 -8.65
N VAL A 151 -0.68 -10.78 -8.43
CA VAL A 151 -1.37 -10.91 -7.13
C VAL A 151 -1.22 -12.34 -6.63
N ASN A 152 -0.27 -12.52 -5.71
CA ASN A 152 -0.01 -13.79 -5.05
C ASN A 152 0.41 -13.58 -3.59
N ASP A 153 0.31 -14.64 -2.80
CA ASP A 153 0.65 -14.68 -1.37
C ASP A 153 2.00 -14.03 -1.06
N SER A 154 3.05 -14.41 -1.80
CA SER A 154 4.40 -13.89 -1.60
C SER A 154 4.46 -12.36 -1.75
N SER A 155 3.87 -11.83 -2.83
CA SER A 155 3.83 -10.39 -3.09
C SER A 155 2.96 -9.61 -2.09
N LEU A 156 1.83 -10.19 -1.67
CA LEU A 156 0.92 -9.58 -0.71
C LEU A 156 1.53 -9.55 0.69
N LYS A 157 2.07 -10.67 1.18
CA LYS A 157 2.70 -10.78 2.51
C LYS A 157 3.91 -9.87 2.63
N SER A 158 4.77 -9.83 1.61
CA SER A 158 5.95 -8.94 1.59
C SER A 158 5.62 -7.45 1.50
N THR A 159 4.39 -7.09 1.15
CA THR A 159 3.93 -5.71 1.11
C THR A 159 3.11 -5.35 2.35
N CYS A 160 2.21 -6.23 2.80
CA CYS A 160 1.23 -5.97 3.86
C CYS A 160 1.86 -5.37 5.11
N TYR A 161 2.96 -5.99 5.56
CA TYR A 161 3.81 -5.49 6.62
C TYR A 161 5.24 -5.37 6.11
N THR A 162 5.88 -4.24 6.41
CA THR A 162 7.34 -4.13 6.39
C THR A 162 7.82 -3.72 7.77
N ARG A 163 9.06 -4.07 8.10
CA ARG A 163 9.55 -3.94 9.48
C ARG A 163 10.99 -3.45 9.49
N ARG A 164 11.32 -2.65 10.50
CA ARG A 164 12.71 -2.38 10.88
C ARG A 164 12.81 -2.33 12.40
N TYR A 165 13.53 -3.27 13.00
CA TYR A 165 13.49 -3.49 14.45
C TYR A 165 12.03 -3.58 14.93
N ASP A 166 11.65 -2.95 16.03
CA ASP A 166 10.25 -2.96 16.52
C ASP A 166 9.39 -1.82 15.94
N ARG A 167 9.79 -1.28 14.77
CA ARG A 167 8.97 -0.39 13.95
C ARG A 167 8.26 -1.20 12.87
N ILE A 168 6.93 -1.24 12.94
CA ILE A 168 6.09 -2.00 12.02
C ILE A 168 5.31 -1.03 11.13
N TYR A 169 5.51 -1.14 9.82
CA TYR A 169 4.76 -0.40 8.83
C TYR A 169 3.60 -1.25 8.35
N VAL A 170 2.38 -0.73 8.54
CA VAL A 170 1.14 -1.36 8.08
C VAL A 170 0.80 -0.72 6.73
N ASN A 171 1.20 -1.39 5.65
CA ASN A 171 1.12 -0.83 4.30
C ASN A 171 -0.17 -1.24 3.59
N LEU A 172 -0.70 -2.43 3.83
CA LEU A 172 -1.97 -2.86 3.24
C LEU A 172 -3.01 -3.10 4.33
N TYR A 173 -4.27 -2.87 3.97
CA TYR A 173 -5.40 -3.19 4.82
C TYR A 173 -6.09 -4.44 4.30
N THR A 174 -5.93 -5.55 5.02
CA THR A 174 -6.59 -6.83 4.76
C THR A 174 -6.63 -7.62 6.06
N SER A 175 -7.67 -8.43 6.25
CA SER A 175 -7.73 -9.32 7.41
C SER A 175 -6.46 -10.16 7.45
N SER A 176 -5.70 -10.13 8.55
CA SER A 176 -4.38 -10.75 8.60
C SER A 176 -3.87 -10.95 10.03
N THR A 177 -2.90 -11.85 10.17
CA THR A 177 -2.09 -11.96 11.39
C THR A 177 -0.62 -11.76 11.02
N PHE A 178 0.14 -11.15 11.91
CA PHE A 178 1.58 -11.00 11.78
C PHE A 178 2.27 -11.33 13.10
N ASP A 179 3.03 -12.41 13.11
CA ASP A 179 3.74 -12.94 14.27
C ASP A 179 5.26 -12.63 14.16
N PHE A 180 5.88 -12.04 15.19
CA PHE A 180 7.31 -11.76 15.19
C PHE A 180 7.93 -11.78 16.58
N VAL A 181 9.26 -11.95 16.63
CA VAL A 181 10.04 -11.82 17.87
C VAL A 181 10.50 -10.37 18.04
N HIS A 182 10.16 -9.77 19.18
CA HIS A 182 10.58 -8.42 19.56
C HIS A 182 12.11 -8.36 19.75
N THR A 183 12.76 -7.21 19.49
CA THR A 183 14.24 -7.14 19.53
C THR A 183 14.84 -7.47 20.90
N THR A 184 14.09 -7.22 21.97
CA THR A 184 14.47 -7.60 23.36
C THR A 184 13.92 -8.96 23.80
N GLY A 185 13.53 -9.83 22.86
CA GLY A 185 12.88 -11.12 23.11
C GLY A 185 11.36 -11.01 23.39
N GLY A 186 10.67 -12.16 23.37
CA GLY A 186 9.22 -12.27 23.53
C GLY A 186 8.48 -12.23 22.18
N ASN A 187 7.35 -12.94 22.10
CA ASN A 187 6.54 -12.98 20.89
C ASN A 187 5.56 -11.81 20.85
N VAL A 188 5.38 -11.26 19.65
CA VAL A 188 4.40 -10.24 19.33
C VAL A 188 3.55 -10.74 18.18
N ARG A 189 2.23 -10.71 18.35
CA ARG A 189 1.28 -10.97 17.27
C ARG A 189 0.38 -9.75 17.09
N LEU A 190 0.33 -9.27 15.85
CA LEU A 190 -0.63 -8.26 15.40
C LEU A 190 -1.76 -8.96 14.67
N ILE A 191 -3.00 -8.61 14.99
CA ILE A 191 -4.20 -9.12 14.31
C ILE A 191 -4.93 -7.95 13.70
N GLN A 192 -5.05 -7.95 12.37
CA GLN A 192 -5.83 -6.97 11.64
C GLN A 192 -7.20 -7.55 11.29
N GLU A 193 -8.25 -6.88 11.74
CA GLU A 193 -9.65 -7.23 11.47
C GLU A 193 -10.29 -6.09 10.69
N THR A 194 -10.82 -6.40 9.50
CA THR A 194 -11.44 -5.39 8.64
C THR A 194 -12.30 -6.01 7.54
N ALA A 195 -13.34 -5.29 7.13
CA ALA A 195 -14.10 -5.53 5.90
C ALA A 195 -13.55 -4.74 4.69
N TYR A 196 -12.39 -4.11 4.83
CA TYR A 196 -11.69 -3.42 3.75
C TYR A 196 -11.46 -4.38 2.57
N PRO A 197 -11.62 -3.92 1.32
CA PRO A 197 -11.86 -2.54 0.85
C PRO A 197 -13.32 -2.11 0.78
N ASN A 198 -14.27 -2.90 1.30
CA ASN A 198 -15.70 -2.54 1.24
C ASN A 198 -16.06 -1.44 2.24
N GLU A 199 -15.34 -1.38 3.36
CA GLU A 199 -15.46 -0.37 4.40
C GLU A 199 -14.09 0.14 4.82
N GLY A 200 -14.04 1.39 5.28
CA GLY A 200 -12.80 2.01 5.74
C GLY A 200 -12.46 1.77 7.22
N LYS A 201 -13.14 0.84 7.92
CA LYS A 201 -12.87 0.55 9.32
C LYS A 201 -11.84 -0.58 9.45
N ILE A 202 -10.75 -0.33 10.15
CA ILE A 202 -9.69 -1.31 10.44
C ILE A 202 -9.42 -1.33 11.94
N SER A 203 -9.33 -2.53 12.52
CA SER A 203 -8.89 -2.75 13.89
C SER A 203 -7.60 -3.55 13.90
N ILE A 204 -6.57 -3.06 14.58
CA ILE A 204 -5.29 -3.76 14.78
C ILE A 204 -5.16 -4.07 16.27
N LYS A 205 -5.17 -5.35 16.63
CA LYS A 205 -5.08 -5.83 18.02
C LYS A 205 -3.70 -6.42 18.30
N PHE A 206 -3.25 -6.26 19.54
CA PHE A 206 -2.00 -6.83 20.02
C PHE A 206 -2.26 -8.08 20.88
N GLU A 207 -1.50 -9.13 20.60
CA GLU A 207 -1.35 -10.32 21.45
C GLU A 207 0.14 -10.50 21.74
N LEU A 208 0.51 -10.48 23.02
CA LEU A 208 1.89 -10.38 23.51
C LEU A 208 2.08 -11.25 24.76
N ASP A 209 3.27 -11.83 24.94
CA ASP A 209 3.61 -12.53 26.18
C ASP A 209 3.71 -11.56 27.37
N ASP A 210 4.25 -10.36 27.12
CA ASP A 210 4.46 -9.31 28.10
C ASP A 210 4.40 -7.92 27.46
N LYS A 211 4.44 -6.87 28.28
CA LYS A 211 4.26 -5.48 27.80
C LYS A 211 5.50 -4.99 27.06
N ARG A 212 5.39 -4.69 25.76
CA ARG A 212 6.53 -4.32 24.88
C ARG A 212 6.34 -2.96 24.21
N TYR A 213 7.44 -2.30 23.86
CA TYR A 213 7.41 -1.10 23.01
C TYR A 213 7.35 -1.52 21.55
N VAL A 214 6.37 -1.04 20.80
CA VAL A 214 6.28 -1.26 19.36
C VAL A 214 5.80 0.05 18.74
N ASP A 215 6.49 0.50 17.69
CA ASP A 215 6.10 1.69 16.96
C ASP A 215 5.31 1.24 15.73
N LEU A 216 4.03 1.60 15.66
CA LEU A 216 3.23 1.33 14.47
C LEU A 216 3.25 2.55 13.55
N PHE A 217 3.60 2.33 12.30
CA PHE A 217 3.46 3.29 11.22
C PHE A 217 2.22 2.90 10.41
N ILE A 218 1.14 3.64 10.63
CA ILE A 218 -0.16 3.39 9.99
C ILE A 218 -0.27 4.22 8.71
N ARG A 219 -0.38 3.56 7.55
CA ARG A 219 -0.54 4.27 6.27
C ARG A 219 -1.85 5.05 6.23
N ILE A 220 -1.80 6.35 5.96
CA ILE A 220 -2.99 7.14 5.60
C ILE A 220 -2.98 7.36 4.09
N PRO A 221 -3.81 6.64 3.32
CA PRO A 221 -3.78 6.73 1.86
C PRO A 221 -4.05 8.15 1.37
N GLU A 222 -3.42 8.55 0.26
CA GLU A 222 -3.57 9.91 -0.30
C GLU A 222 -5.04 10.22 -0.68
N TRP A 223 -5.78 9.19 -1.13
CA TRP A 223 -7.19 9.34 -1.47
C TRP A 223 -8.10 9.55 -0.24
N ALA A 224 -7.65 9.22 0.97
CA ALA A 224 -8.45 9.24 2.20
C ALA A 224 -8.44 10.63 2.86
N GLN A 225 -9.12 11.59 2.23
CA GLN A 225 -9.18 13.01 2.66
C GLN A 225 -9.79 13.23 4.06
N THR A 226 -10.55 12.26 4.56
CA THR A 226 -11.02 12.22 5.94
C THR A 226 -10.58 10.90 6.55
N ALA A 227 -9.74 10.95 7.58
CA ALA A 227 -9.29 9.77 8.29
C ALA A 227 -9.21 10.05 9.81
N SER A 228 -9.14 8.99 10.60
CA SER A 228 -8.78 9.10 12.02
C SER A 228 -8.06 7.84 12.49
N VAL A 229 -7.07 8.01 13.35
CA VAL A 229 -6.34 6.93 14.00
C VAL A 229 -6.45 7.11 15.51
N THR A 230 -6.90 6.07 16.20
CA THR A 230 -7.03 6.07 17.66
C THR A 230 -6.33 4.85 18.24
N GLY A 231 -5.33 5.06 19.11
CA GLY A 231 -4.62 4.01 19.83
C GLY A 231 -4.83 4.17 21.33
N LYS A 232 -5.29 3.12 22.03
CA LYS A 232 -5.51 3.14 23.49
C LYS A 232 -6.34 4.33 23.98
N GLY A 233 -7.34 4.73 23.20
CA GLY A 233 -8.22 5.87 23.49
C GLY A 233 -7.65 7.26 23.17
N VAL A 234 -6.42 7.35 22.66
CA VAL A 234 -5.77 8.60 22.23
C VAL A 234 -5.88 8.73 20.72
N LYS A 235 -6.34 9.89 20.24
CA LYS A 235 -6.35 10.23 18.82
C LYS A 235 -4.98 10.75 18.38
N TYR A 236 -4.49 10.27 17.25
CA TYR A 236 -3.23 10.69 16.66
C TYR A 236 -3.47 11.64 15.47
N PRO A 237 -2.55 12.57 15.18
CA PRO A 237 -2.63 13.40 13.98
C PRO A 237 -2.50 12.52 12.74
N VAL A 238 -3.30 12.82 11.73
CA VAL A 238 -3.34 12.07 10.47
C VAL A 238 -3.26 13.05 9.29
N TYR A 239 -2.48 12.70 8.29
CA TYR A 239 -2.32 13.48 7.07
C TYR A 239 -2.40 12.53 5.87
N PRO A 240 -3.30 12.76 4.89
CA PRO A 240 -3.35 11.96 3.68
C PRO A 240 -2.00 11.93 2.95
N GLY A 241 -1.56 10.74 2.55
CA GLY A 241 -0.26 10.55 1.90
C GLY A 241 0.92 10.40 2.86
N GLU A 242 0.67 10.28 4.17
CA GLU A 242 1.69 10.09 5.19
C GLU A 242 1.42 8.88 6.10
N TYR A 243 2.46 8.41 6.78
CA TYR A 243 2.31 7.45 7.86
C TYR A 243 2.03 8.18 9.18
N THR A 244 1.04 7.70 9.92
CA THR A 244 0.82 8.10 11.31
C THR A 244 1.62 7.18 12.23
N GLU A 245 2.60 7.72 12.94
CA GLU A 245 3.39 7.00 13.92
C GLU A 245 2.65 6.90 15.27
N ILE A 246 2.61 5.69 15.82
CA ILE A 246 2.08 5.38 17.15
C ILE A 246 3.17 4.67 17.95
N ALA A 247 4.05 5.45 18.57
CA ALA A 247 5.08 4.94 19.48
C ALA A 247 4.49 4.72 20.89
N SER A 248 4.36 3.46 21.33
CA SER A 248 3.71 3.13 22.60
C SER A 248 4.18 1.80 23.19
N LYS A 249 3.93 1.63 24.50
CA LYS A 249 3.96 0.30 25.13
C LYS A 249 2.61 -0.38 24.99
N TRP A 250 2.61 -1.55 24.38
CA TRP A 250 1.46 -2.39 24.13
C TRP A 250 1.44 -3.58 25.09
N LYS A 251 0.23 -4.02 25.46
CA LYS A 251 -0.04 -5.29 26.14
C LYS A 251 -1.13 -6.03 25.36
N THR A 252 -1.30 -7.32 25.64
CA THR A 252 -2.42 -8.10 25.08
C THR A 252 -3.75 -7.42 25.28
N GLY A 253 -4.54 -7.35 24.21
CA GLY A 253 -5.85 -6.71 24.17
C GLY A 253 -5.83 -5.20 23.92
N ASP A 254 -4.66 -4.55 23.91
CA ASP A 254 -4.58 -3.18 23.39
C ASP A 254 -4.87 -3.18 21.87
N GLN A 255 -5.45 -2.08 21.38
CA GLN A 255 -5.86 -1.95 19.98
C GLN A 255 -5.59 -0.55 19.40
N VAL A 256 -5.44 -0.52 18.09
CA VAL A 256 -5.50 0.67 17.23
C VAL A 256 -6.70 0.55 16.31
N GLU A 257 -7.55 1.57 16.30
CA GLU A 257 -8.64 1.72 15.35
C GLU A 257 -8.27 2.77 14.30
N VAL A 258 -8.44 2.41 13.03
CA VAL A 258 -8.27 3.29 11.87
C VAL A 258 -9.62 3.41 11.18
N LEU A 259 -10.04 4.64 10.88
CA LEU A 259 -11.22 4.94 10.08
C LEU A 259 -10.78 5.74 8.86
N LEU A 260 -11.01 5.20 7.67
CA LEU A 260 -10.75 5.83 6.39
C LEU A 260 -12.08 6.23 5.74
N GLY A 261 -12.18 7.50 5.34
CA GLY A 261 -13.35 8.03 4.66
C GLY A 261 -13.40 7.58 3.21
N MET A 262 -14.12 6.49 2.96
CA MET A 262 -14.33 5.94 1.62
C MET A 262 -15.34 6.81 0.85
N LYS A 263 -14.89 7.47 -0.23
CA LYS A 263 -15.75 8.26 -1.12
C LYS A 263 -15.38 8.01 -2.58
N PRO A 264 -16.36 8.08 -3.50
CA PRO A 264 -16.06 7.98 -4.92
C PRO A 264 -15.23 9.19 -5.39
N GLN A 265 -14.27 8.93 -6.27
CA GLN A 265 -13.40 9.94 -6.89
C GLN A 265 -13.36 9.74 -8.40
N ILE A 266 -13.05 10.81 -9.14
CA ILE A 266 -12.80 10.74 -10.58
C ILE A 266 -11.34 10.35 -10.80
N ILE A 267 -11.11 9.32 -11.60
CA ILE A 267 -9.77 8.94 -12.07
C ILE A 267 -9.59 9.38 -13.53
N GLY A 268 -9.10 10.62 -13.70
CA GLY A 268 -8.67 11.16 -14.99
C GLY A 268 -9.78 11.50 -16.00
N ARG A 269 -9.41 12.38 -16.95
CA ARG A 269 -10.11 12.65 -18.20
C ARG A 269 -9.19 12.24 -19.36
N ALA A 270 -8.88 10.95 -19.50
CA ALA A 270 -8.01 10.49 -20.58
C ALA A 270 -8.84 10.38 -21.87
N ASN A 271 -8.45 11.10 -22.94
CA ASN A 271 -9.15 11.06 -24.24
C ASN A 271 -10.66 11.36 -24.14
N ASP A 272 -11.03 12.36 -23.33
CA ASP A 272 -12.42 12.73 -23.01
C ASP A 272 -13.23 11.66 -22.25
N ARG A 273 -12.58 10.65 -21.66
CA ARG A 273 -13.25 9.60 -20.89
C ARG A 273 -13.10 9.80 -19.39
N TRP A 274 -14.12 9.42 -18.65
CA TRP A 274 -14.17 9.44 -17.19
C TRP A 274 -14.03 8.04 -16.64
N GLY A 275 -13.30 7.89 -15.55
CA GLY A 275 -13.35 6.70 -14.70
C GLY A 275 -13.64 7.09 -13.27
N PHE A 276 -14.09 6.13 -12.46
CA PHE A 276 -14.34 6.35 -11.04
C PHE A 276 -13.55 5.36 -10.19
N SER A 277 -13.17 5.79 -9.00
CA SER A 277 -12.63 4.91 -7.96
C SER A 277 -13.40 5.06 -6.65
N PHE A 278 -13.38 4.03 -5.82
CA PHE A 278 -13.89 4.04 -4.45
C PHE A 278 -12.80 3.47 -3.52
N GLY A 279 -12.09 4.34 -2.81
CA GLY A 279 -10.83 3.96 -2.16
C GLY A 279 -9.82 3.43 -3.20
N PRO A 280 -9.24 2.24 -3.01
CA PRO A 280 -8.29 1.65 -3.97
C PRO A 280 -8.97 1.01 -5.19
N LEU A 281 -10.30 0.92 -5.20
CA LEU A 281 -11.05 0.13 -6.17
C LEU A 281 -11.33 0.96 -7.41
N LEU A 282 -10.92 0.48 -8.58
CA LEU A 282 -11.41 1.00 -9.86
C LEU A 282 -12.82 0.45 -10.07
N LEU A 283 -13.75 1.36 -10.35
CA LEU A 283 -15.13 1.01 -10.63
C LEU A 283 -15.29 0.71 -12.12
N THR A 284 -15.77 -0.48 -12.43
CA THR A 284 -15.94 -1.00 -13.78
C THR A 284 -17.41 -1.34 -14.04
N TYR A 285 -17.80 -1.36 -15.30
CA TYR A 285 -19.13 -1.78 -15.76
C TYR A 285 -18.98 -2.68 -16.99
N GLN A 286 -20.00 -3.50 -17.24
CA GLN A 286 -20.05 -4.34 -18.44
C GLN A 286 -20.51 -3.50 -19.64
N ALA A 287 -19.76 -3.56 -20.74
CA ALA A 287 -20.14 -2.87 -21.95
C ALA A 287 -19.52 -3.48 -23.21
N ASP A 288 -20.35 -3.61 -24.24
CA ASP A 288 -19.91 -3.95 -25.60
C ASP A 288 -19.27 -2.74 -26.31
N SER A 289 -19.62 -1.52 -25.89
CA SER A 289 -19.04 -0.27 -26.40
C SER A 289 -19.07 0.83 -25.34
N LEU A 290 -18.15 1.80 -25.44
CA LEU A 290 -18.05 2.90 -24.47
C LEU A 290 -19.27 3.84 -24.58
N PRO A 291 -20.15 3.90 -23.56
CA PRO A 291 -21.31 4.76 -23.55
C PRO A 291 -20.86 6.21 -23.45
N ARG A 292 -21.63 7.11 -24.06
CA ARG A 292 -21.34 8.55 -24.05
C ARG A 292 -22.11 9.21 -22.91
N HIS A 293 -21.37 9.92 -22.07
CA HIS A 293 -21.91 10.74 -21.01
C HIS A 293 -22.69 11.93 -21.59
N THR A 294 -23.82 12.25 -20.93
CA THR A 294 -24.51 13.53 -21.17
C THR A 294 -23.60 14.68 -20.74
N GLY A 295 -23.63 15.83 -21.39
CA GLY A 295 -22.74 16.98 -21.11
C GLY A 295 -22.87 17.65 -19.74
N THR A 296 -23.13 16.89 -18.66
CA THR A 296 -23.17 17.41 -17.29
C THR A 296 -21.75 17.74 -16.81
N ASN A 297 -21.60 18.91 -16.19
CA ASN A 297 -20.31 19.40 -15.69
C ASN A 297 -19.82 18.68 -14.42
N ASN A 298 -20.62 17.75 -13.85
CA ASN A 298 -20.29 17.04 -12.62
C ASN A 298 -20.72 15.56 -12.69
N PRO A 299 -19.87 14.68 -13.26
CA PRO A 299 -20.19 13.26 -13.38
C PRO A 299 -20.32 12.55 -12.01
N LEU A 300 -19.58 12.98 -10.97
CA LEU A 300 -19.71 12.37 -9.64
C LEU A 300 -21.12 12.51 -9.05
N ALA A 301 -21.84 13.59 -9.36
CA ALA A 301 -23.21 13.80 -8.87
C ALA A 301 -24.21 12.78 -9.43
N GLN A 302 -23.86 12.09 -10.52
CA GLN A 302 -24.70 11.06 -11.13
C GLN A 302 -24.43 9.66 -10.56
N LEU A 303 -23.46 9.53 -9.64
CA LEU A 303 -23.04 8.27 -9.05
C LEU A 303 -23.70 8.08 -7.67
N GLN A 304 -24.43 6.98 -7.49
CA GLN A 304 -25.11 6.64 -6.24
C GLN A 304 -24.71 5.26 -5.76
N MET A 305 -24.30 5.13 -4.50
CA MET A 305 -24.04 3.83 -3.89
C MET A 305 -25.37 3.13 -3.58
N VAL A 306 -25.52 1.88 -4.00
CA VAL A 306 -26.72 1.05 -3.79
C VAL A 306 -26.46 -0.20 -2.95
N SER A 307 -25.18 -0.56 -2.74
CA SER A 307 -24.80 -1.66 -1.85
C SER A 307 -24.94 -1.29 -0.37
N PRO A 308 -25.36 -2.22 0.51
CA PRO A 308 -25.27 -2.05 1.95
C PRO A 308 -23.81 -1.90 2.43
N PRO A 309 -23.57 -1.32 3.62
CA PRO A 309 -22.27 -1.34 4.28
C PRO A 309 -21.71 -2.77 4.39
N GLY A 310 -20.40 -2.91 4.17
CA GLY A 310 -19.68 -4.18 4.37
C GLY A 310 -19.81 -5.16 3.21
N LYS A 311 -20.75 -4.90 2.29
CA LYS A 311 -20.90 -5.63 1.04
C LYS A 311 -20.06 -4.97 -0.05
N MET A 312 -19.81 -5.73 -1.11
CA MET A 312 -19.09 -5.25 -2.27
C MET A 312 -19.69 -3.92 -2.76
N PRO A 313 -18.90 -2.83 -2.81
CA PRO A 313 -19.38 -1.54 -3.25
C PRO A 313 -20.03 -1.65 -4.63
N THR A 314 -21.28 -1.27 -4.73
CA THR A 314 -22.02 -1.25 -6.00
C THR A 314 -22.63 0.12 -6.16
N PHE A 315 -22.41 0.72 -7.32
CA PHE A 315 -22.89 2.05 -7.66
C PHE A 315 -23.77 1.99 -8.90
N THR A 316 -24.78 2.85 -8.95
CA THR A 316 -25.51 3.17 -10.18
C THR A 316 -25.03 4.50 -10.71
N TYR A 317 -24.88 4.60 -12.03
CA TYR A 317 -24.52 5.85 -12.71
C TYR A 317 -25.59 6.23 -13.74
N ALA A 318 -26.26 7.36 -13.47
CA ALA A 318 -27.37 7.86 -14.28
C ALA A 318 -26.95 8.94 -15.30
N GLY A 319 -25.64 9.11 -15.54
CA GLY A 319 -25.12 10.13 -16.46
C GLY A 319 -25.25 9.77 -17.95
N ILE A 320 -25.80 8.60 -18.28
CA ILE A 320 -25.95 8.10 -19.66
C ILE A 320 -27.40 8.28 -20.12
N PRO A 321 -27.66 8.75 -21.36
CA PRO A 321 -29.03 8.85 -21.88
C PRO A 321 -29.71 7.47 -21.89
N GLU A 322 -30.92 7.41 -21.36
CA GLU A 322 -31.81 6.23 -21.43
C GLU A 322 -31.24 4.93 -20.81
N HIS A 323 -30.11 5.03 -20.10
CA HIS A 323 -29.41 3.90 -19.51
C HIS A 323 -28.85 4.26 -18.14
N THR A 324 -28.86 3.30 -17.22
CA THR A 324 -28.15 3.39 -15.93
C THR A 324 -27.08 2.31 -15.92
N LEU A 325 -25.83 2.71 -15.70
CA LEU A 325 -24.74 1.74 -15.57
C LEU A 325 -24.68 1.23 -14.14
N VAL A 326 -24.35 -0.05 -13.97
CA VAL A 326 -24.00 -0.63 -12.66
C VAL A 326 -22.49 -0.75 -12.60
N LEU A 327 -21.88 0.01 -11.71
CA LEU A 327 -20.44 0.01 -11.50
C LEU A 327 -20.09 -0.79 -10.25
N GLN A 328 -19.09 -1.66 -10.39
CA GLN A 328 -18.58 -2.52 -9.32
C GLN A 328 -17.05 -2.59 -9.41
N PRO A 329 -16.34 -2.96 -8.34
CA PRO A 329 -14.90 -3.15 -8.35
C PRO A 329 -14.44 -4.15 -9.40
N PHE A 330 -13.19 -4.04 -9.85
CA PHE A 330 -12.58 -4.98 -10.80
C PHE A 330 -12.64 -6.43 -10.31
N TYR A 331 -12.46 -6.67 -9.01
CA TYR A 331 -12.53 -8.02 -8.45
C TYR A 331 -13.93 -8.65 -8.52
N ALA A 332 -14.98 -7.88 -8.83
CA ALA A 332 -16.33 -8.37 -9.11
C ALA A 332 -16.43 -9.11 -10.46
N GLU A 333 -15.41 -9.02 -11.32
CA GLU A 333 -15.37 -9.78 -12.57
C GLU A 333 -15.58 -11.27 -12.32
N SER A 334 -16.61 -11.81 -12.97
CA SER A 334 -16.96 -13.23 -12.98
C SER A 334 -17.18 -13.67 -14.42
N ASN A 335 -16.64 -14.83 -14.81
CA ASN A 335 -16.97 -15.56 -16.04
C ASN A 335 -16.98 -14.72 -17.34
N GLY A 336 -15.80 -14.25 -17.78
CA GLY A 336 -15.57 -13.86 -19.18
C GLY A 336 -16.26 -12.59 -19.67
N GLU A 337 -17.03 -11.89 -18.83
CA GLU A 337 -17.65 -10.62 -19.18
C GLU A 337 -16.61 -9.50 -19.14
N LYS A 338 -16.31 -8.92 -20.30
CA LYS A 338 -15.38 -7.81 -20.41
C LYS A 338 -15.97 -6.57 -19.72
N ARG A 339 -15.34 -6.11 -18.64
CA ARG A 339 -15.67 -4.86 -17.98
C ARG A 339 -14.66 -3.78 -18.35
N THR A 340 -15.09 -2.54 -18.24
CA THR A 340 -14.24 -1.37 -18.45
C THR A 340 -14.53 -0.31 -17.40
N VAL A 341 -13.51 0.47 -17.07
CA VAL A 341 -13.50 1.64 -16.17
C VAL A 341 -13.99 2.87 -16.92
N TRP A 342 -13.68 2.96 -18.22
CA TRP A 342 -13.78 4.21 -18.96
C TRP A 342 -15.17 4.45 -19.54
N ILE A 343 -15.76 5.60 -19.26
CA ILE A 343 -17.02 6.09 -19.83
C ILE A 343 -16.68 7.26 -20.76
N LYS A 344 -17.18 7.26 -21.99
CA LYS A 344 -16.81 8.26 -23.01
C LYS A 344 -17.55 9.58 -22.89
#